data_AF-A0A3R7KAF3-F1
#
_entry.id   AF-A0A3R7KAF3-F1
#
_cell.length_a   1.000
_cell.length_b   1.000
_cell.length_c   1.000
_cell.angle_alpha   90.00
_cell.angle_beta   90.00
_cell.angle_gamma   90.00
#
_symmetry.space_group_name_H-M   'P 1'
#
loop_
_entity.id
_entity.type
_entity.pdbx_description
1 polymer ?
#
loop_
_entity_poly.entity_id
_entity_poly.type
_entity_poly.pdbx_seq_one_letter_code
_entity_poly.pdbx_strand_id
1 'polypeptide(L)'
;MPEEWVRQMQNQVDTLEKLEEYISVSEDEQRAIERLDTKWGTTPYFASLMDKDDLECPIRRQVIPSMAEQVNEFGMDNYLVWKENRATDEVRPDSIARQYHDRVAFTVIETCAIYCRHCFRKELVVDQDLQLRMDVDEGLAWIAEHPEIRDVLITGGDPLLLSDDKLASLISRLREIPHVEMIRIGSRLPIVLPQRITEGLKQAIGGFHEVPVWINTQCNHPKEITSKTAEAVYELMSCGINVGNQAVLLKGINDDVETFRELHQKLLRIRIRPYYVFYCEPAPGIDHFRTPVEKGAELIRDALRGHTTGLAQPMYVLATNIGKIPLMPDYYILDNNAREYVLRNHQGKTTRIPNIPD
;
A
#
# COMPACT_ATOMS: atom_id res chain seq x y z
N MET A 1 18.73 3.09 -26.32
CA MET A 1 19.00 3.60 -24.95
C MET A 1 18.03 2.91 -24.01
N PRO A 2 18.42 2.57 -22.77
CA PRO A 2 17.50 1.97 -21.81
C PRO A 2 16.30 2.88 -21.56
N GLU A 3 15.12 2.30 -21.34
CA GLU A 3 13.91 3.04 -20.96
C GLU A 3 14.16 3.88 -19.69
N GLU A 4 13.41 4.97 -19.50
CA GLU A 4 13.63 5.90 -18.37
C GLU A 4 13.54 5.20 -17.01
N TRP A 5 12.59 4.28 -16.83
CA TRP A 5 12.44 3.56 -15.55
C TRP A 5 13.63 2.64 -15.26
N VAL A 6 14.24 2.04 -16.29
CA VAL A 6 15.46 1.22 -16.11
C VAL A 6 16.61 2.09 -15.63
N ARG A 7 16.75 3.31 -16.17
CA ARG A 7 17.76 4.28 -15.71
C ARG A 7 17.51 4.72 -14.27
N GLN A 8 16.25 4.93 -13.87
CA GLN A 8 15.90 5.23 -12.49
C GLN A 8 16.31 4.10 -11.54
N MET A 9 16.10 2.84 -11.93
CA MET A 9 16.51 1.68 -11.14
C MET A 9 18.04 1.49 -11.08
N GLN A 10 18.76 1.73 -12.18
CA GLN A 10 20.22 1.64 -12.23
C GLN A 10 20.92 2.73 -11.41
N ASN A 11 20.25 3.86 -11.19
CA ASN A 11 20.78 5.01 -10.46
C ASN A 11 20.03 5.22 -9.14
N GLN A 12 19.59 4.15 -8.46
CA GLN A 12 18.96 4.28 -7.16
C GLN A 12 19.79 5.14 -6.20
N VAL A 13 19.09 5.93 -5.39
CA VAL A 13 19.65 6.74 -4.30
C VAL A 13 19.64 5.84 -3.06
N ASP A 14 20.76 5.15 -2.86
CA ASP A 14 20.96 4.06 -1.90
C ASP A 14 22.31 4.13 -1.18
N THR A 15 23.06 5.21 -1.37
CA THR A 15 24.29 5.52 -0.63
C THR A 15 24.21 6.93 -0.06
N LEU A 16 25.03 7.22 0.95
CA LEU A 16 25.10 8.55 1.55
C LEU A 16 25.49 9.61 0.51
N GLU A 17 26.49 9.33 -0.33
CA GLU A 17 26.99 10.28 -1.34
C GLU A 17 25.89 10.65 -2.34
N LYS A 18 25.12 9.66 -2.82
CA LYS A 18 24.01 9.92 -3.74
C LYS A 18 22.89 10.68 -3.06
N LEU A 19 22.62 10.44 -1.78
CA LEU A 19 21.57 11.11 -1.03
C LEU A 19 21.89 12.59 -0.79
N GLU A 20 23.15 12.92 -0.52
CA GLU A 20 23.65 14.28 -0.36
C GLU A 20 23.47 15.16 -1.61
N GLU A 21 23.30 14.55 -2.80
CA GLU A 21 22.94 15.28 -4.01
C GLU A 21 21.51 15.87 -3.97
N TYR A 22 20.61 15.29 -3.16
CA TYR A 22 19.19 15.67 -3.07
C TYR A 22 18.87 16.47 -1.82
N ILE A 23 19.44 16.10 -0.67
CA ILE A 23 19.10 16.69 0.62
C ILE A 23 20.33 17.04 1.46
N SER A 24 20.14 17.93 2.44
CA SER A 24 21.06 18.12 3.54
C SER A 24 20.84 17.00 4.56
N VAL A 25 21.77 16.03 4.61
CA VAL A 25 21.67 14.86 5.50
C VAL A 25 22.03 15.26 6.94
N SER A 26 21.20 14.88 7.90
CA SER A 26 21.47 15.11 9.33
C SER A 26 22.43 14.08 9.93
N GLU A 27 23.06 14.42 11.05
CA GLU A 27 23.94 13.49 11.78
C GLU A 27 23.20 12.22 12.26
N ASP A 28 21.90 12.29 12.51
CA ASP A 28 21.08 11.13 12.89
C ASP A 28 20.76 10.24 11.68
N GLU A 29 20.41 10.82 10.52
CA GLU A 29 20.21 10.07 9.28
C GLU A 29 21.51 9.39 8.81
N GLN A 30 22.64 10.12 8.82
CA GLN A 30 23.95 9.55 8.48
C GLN A 30 24.29 8.37 9.39
N ARG A 31 24.13 8.55 10.70
CA ARG A 31 24.39 7.48 11.68
C ARG A 31 23.49 6.28 11.49
N ALA A 32 22.22 6.47 11.14
CA ALA A 32 21.30 5.38 10.84
C ALA A 32 21.73 4.63 9.58
N ILE A 33 22.07 5.34 8.50
CA ILE A 33 22.57 4.74 7.25
C ILE A 33 23.85 3.91 7.49
N GLU A 34 24.77 4.41 8.32
CA GLU A 34 26.05 3.73 8.57
C GLU A 34 25.95 2.54 9.55
N ARG A 35 25.00 2.57 10.50
CA ARG A 35 24.93 1.59 11.59
C ARG A 35 23.85 0.55 11.45
N LEU A 36 22.79 0.82 10.68
CA LEU A 36 21.70 -0.12 10.51
C LEU A 36 22.00 -1.05 9.34
N ASP A 37 22.08 -2.34 9.63
CA ASP A 37 22.15 -3.38 8.60
C ASP A 37 20.75 -3.64 8.04
N THR A 38 20.29 -2.72 7.19
CA THR A 38 18.94 -2.74 6.63
C THR A 38 18.97 -2.22 5.21
N LYS A 39 18.25 -2.87 4.30
CA LYS A 39 18.15 -2.37 2.93
C LYS A 39 17.39 -1.06 2.91
N TRP A 40 17.91 -0.06 2.21
CA TRP A 40 17.25 1.22 2.05
C TRP A 40 17.50 1.78 0.67
N GLY A 41 16.82 2.88 0.36
CA GLY A 41 17.01 3.61 -0.88
C GLY A 41 15.74 3.72 -1.70
N THR A 42 15.84 4.55 -2.73
CA THR A 42 14.70 4.94 -3.55
C THR A 42 15.14 5.32 -4.97
N THR A 43 14.18 5.58 -5.85
CA THR A 43 14.44 6.06 -7.20
C THR A 43 14.88 7.53 -7.18
N PRO A 44 15.74 8.00 -8.10
CA PRO A 44 16.04 9.43 -8.28
C PRO A 44 14.80 10.32 -8.35
N TYR A 45 13.76 9.85 -9.04
CA TYR A 45 12.49 10.56 -9.14
C TYR A 45 11.85 10.77 -7.76
N PHE A 46 11.75 9.73 -6.94
CA PHE A 46 11.13 9.87 -5.62
C PHE A 46 12.03 10.65 -4.64
N ALA A 47 13.35 10.47 -4.73
CA ALA A 47 14.31 11.31 -3.99
C ALA A 47 14.18 12.79 -4.33
N SER A 48 13.91 13.15 -5.60
CA SER A 48 13.70 14.54 -6.02
C SER A 48 12.46 15.21 -5.41
N LEU A 49 11.56 14.44 -4.77
CA LEU A 49 10.41 14.99 -4.05
C LEU A 49 10.75 15.36 -2.60
N MET A 50 11.94 14.99 -2.13
CA MET A 50 12.41 15.38 -0.81
C MET A 50 12.61 16.90 -0.77
N ASP A 51 12.24 17.46 0.37
CA ASP A 51 12.59 18.84 0.67
C ASP A 51 14.01 18.82 1.22
N LYS A 52 14.89 19.70 0.75
CA LYS A 52 16.33 19.62 1.00
C LYS A 52 16.69 19.80 2.46
N ASP A 53 16.05 20.74 3.14
CA ASP A 53 16.46 21.20 4.48
C ASP A 53 15.44 20.86 5.59
N ASP A 54 14.24 20.36 5.22
CA ASP A 54 13.20 19.97 6.15
C ASP A 54 13.36 18.52 6.64
N LEU A 55 13.87 18.34 7.87
CA LEU A 55 14.04 17.04 8.52
C LEU A 55 12.71 16.30 8.76
N GLU A 56 11.58 17.01 8.82
CA GLU A 56 10.25 16.42 8.95
C GLU A 56 9.63 16.11 7.60
N CYS A 57 10.38 16.23 6.50
CA CYS A 57 9.82 16.03 5.19
C CYS A 57 9.22 14.61 5.05
N PRO A 58 7.94 14.52 4.66
CA PRO A 58 7.20 13.25 4.68
C PRO A 58 7.70 12.26 3.61
N ILE A 59 8.43 12.75 2.60
CA ILE A 59 9.05 11.90 1.58
C ILE A 59 10.29 11.22 2.15
N ARG A 60 11.20 11.98 2.79
CA ARG A 60 12.44 11.45 3.35
C ARG A 60 12.17 10.42 4.44
N ARG A 61 11.20 10.71 5.32
CA ARG A 61 10.82 9.82 6.43
C ARG A 61 10.33 8.45 5.97
N GLN A 62 9.81 8.33 4.74
CA GLN A 62 9.37 7.03 4.22
C GLN A 62 10.50 6.15 3.69
N VAL A 63 11.72 6.66 3.51
CA VAL A 63 12.80 5.93 2.81
C VAL A 63 14.16 5.96 3.48
N ILE A 64 14.49 7.03 4.20
CA ILE A 64 15.78 7.17 4.89
C ILE A 64 15.68 6.46 6.24
N PRO A 65 16.60 5.54 6.56
CA PRO A 65 16.59 4.84 7.84
C PRO A 65 16.65 5.79 9.03
N SER A 66 16.06 5.38 10.15
CA SER A 66 16.15 6.09 11.43
C SER A 66 16.68 5.17 12.52
N MET A 67 17.48 5.70 13.45
CA MET A 67 17.90 4.96 14.65
C MET A 67 16.71 4.47 15.49
N ALA A 68 15.53 5.10 15.37
CA ALA A 68 14.29 4.64 15.98
C ALA A 68 13.88 3.22 15.53
N GLU A 69 14.41 2.74 14.41
CA GLU A 69 14.12 1.41 13.87
C GLU A 69 14.77 0.27 14.66
N GLN A 70 15.77 0.55 15.51
CA GLN A 70 16.34 -0.43 16.42
C GLN A 70 15.42 -0.72 17.62
N VAL A 71 14.40 0.11 17.83
CA VAL A 71 13.51 0.02 18.98
C VAL A 71 12.23 -0.70 18.57
N ASN A 72 12.02 -1.89 19.13
CA ASN A 72 10.77 -2.64 19.01
C ASN A 72 10.12 -2.77 20.40
N GLU A 73 9.29 -1.81 20.77
CA GLU A 73 8.65 -1.78 22.11
C GLU A 73 7.28 -2.49 22.08
N PHE A 74 6.50 -2.30 21.01
CA PHE A 74 5.19 -2.92 20.84
C PHE A 74 4.98 -3.59 19.48
N GLY A 75 5.98 -3.69 18.62
CA GLY A 75 5.89 -4.51 17.41
C GLY A 75 5.86 -6.00 17.77
N MET A 76 5.21 -6.79 16.93
CA MET A 76 5.08 -8.23 17.08
C MET A 76 6.24 -8.94 16.40
N ASP A 77 6.89 -9.87 17.09
CA ASP A 77 7.90 -10.73 16.47
C ASP A 77 7.26 -11.69 15.45
N ASN A 78 7.97 -12.01 14.37
CA ASN A 78 7.47 -12.87 13.28
C ASN A 78 6.13 -12.37 12.72
N TYR A 79 5.95 -11.05 12.65
CA TYR A 79 4.69 -10.44 12.27
C TYR A 79 4.23 -10.91 10.89
N LEU A 80 5.13 -11.01 9.91
CA LEU A 80 4.76 -11.44 8.56
C LEU A 80 4.21 -12.87 8.53
N VAL A 81 4.81 -13.79 9.30
CA VAL A 81 4.34 -15.18 9.42
C VAL A 81 2.94 -15.23 10.01
N TRP A 82 2.70 -14.47 11.08
CA TRP A 82 1.39 -14.35 11.71
C TRP A 82 0.37 -13.73 10.75
N LYS A 83 0.74 -12.62 10.12
CA LYS A 83 -0.13 -11.83 9.25
C LYS A 83 -0.54 -12.62 8.03
N GLU A 84 0.39 -13.25 7.34
CA GLU A 84 0.12 -14.01 6.11
C GLU A 84 -0.34 -15.45 6.36
N ASN A 85 -0.68 -15.81 7.62
CA ASN A 85 -1.11 -17.15 8.04
C ASN A 85 -0.14 -18.26 7.63
N ARG A 86 1.16 -18.00 7.63
CA ARG A 86 2.16 -18.94 7.09
C ARG A 86 2.38 -20.15 8.01
N ALA A 87 2.06 -20.01 9.30
CA ALA A 87 2.12 -21.09 10.29
C ALA A 87 0.70 -21.62 10.58
N THR A 88 0.09 -22.30 9.60
CA THR A 88 -1.22 -22.97 9.75
C THR A 88 -1.14 -24.42 9.27
N ASP A 89 -2.18 -25.20 9.51
CA ASP A 89 -2.26 -26.60 9.04
C ASP A 89 -2.47 -26.72 7.51
N GLU A 90 -2.75 -25.62 6.81
CA GLU A 90 -2.90 -25.60 5.35
C GLU A 90 -1.52 -25.69 4.68
N VAL A 91 -1.27 -26.81 3.99
CA VAL A 91 -0.05 -27.01 3.21
C VAL A 91 -0.17 -26.24 1.89
N ARG A 92 0.65 -25.21 1.72
CA ARG A 92 0.68 -24.37 0.52
C ARG A 92 2.09 -23.83 0.23
N PRO A 93 2.39 -23.44 -1.02
CA PRO A 93 3.67 -22.86 -1.38
C PRO A 93 3.95 -21.55 -0.64
N ASP A 94 5.23 -21.23 -0.40
CA ASP A 94 5.64 -19.98 0.23
C ASP A 94 5.20 -18.73 -0.54
N SER A 95 5.02 -18.86 -1.86
CA SER A 95 4.49 -17.80 -2.72
C SER A 95 3.01 -17.49 -2.45
N ILE A 96 2.29 -18.32 -1.68
CA ILE A 96 0.85 -18.14 -1.39
C ILE A 96 0.60 -17.79 0.08
N ALA A 97 0.01 -16.61 0.28
CA ALA A 97 -0.59 -16.20 1.55
C ALA A 97 -2.12 -16.21 1.45
N ARG A 98 -2.79 -16.85 2.40
CA ARG A 98 -4.25 -17.00 2.41
C ARG A 98 -4.84 -16.58 3.75
N GLN A 99 -5.68 -15.56 3.71
CA GLN A 99 -6.46 -15.07 4.86
C GLN A 99 -7.96 -15.28 4.69
N TYR A 100 -8.39 -15.51 3.46
CA TYR A 100 -9.79 -15.59 3.10
C TYR A 100 -10.01 -16.85 2.27
N HIS A 101 -11.25 -17.34 2.31
CA HIS A 101 -11.63 -18.54 1.59
C HIS A 101 -11.48 -18.37 0.07
N ASP A 102 -11.95 -17.26 -0.49
CA ASP A 102 -12.14 -17.15 -1.95
C ASP A 102 -11.03 -16.35 -2.66
N ARG A 103 -9.95 -15.99 -1.97
CA ARG A 103 -8.90 -15.12 -2.52
C ARG A 103 -7.56 -15.27 -1.82
N VAL A 104 -6.49 -15.05 -2.58
CA VAL A 104 -5.10 -15.22 -2.13
C VAL A 104 -4.23 -14.01 -2.48
N ALA A 105 -3.16 -13.85 -1.71
CA ALA A 105 -2.02 -13.01 -2.07
C ALA A 105 -0.92 -13.93 -2.62
N PHE A 106 -0.54 -13.67 -3.86
CA PHE A 106 0.47 -14.41 -4.61
C PHE A 106 1.74 -13.55 -4.71
N THR A 107 2.71 -13.87 -3.86
CA THR A 107 4.00 -13.20 -3.80
C THR A 107 4.94 -13.73 -4.87
N VAL A 108 5.29 -12.89 -5.85
CA VAL A 108 6.04 -13.30 -7.06
C VAL A 108 7.42 -12.66 -7.18
N ILE A 109 7.76 -11.74 -6.26
CA ILE A 109 9.02 -10.99 -6.26
C ILE A 109 9.30 -10.43 -4.87
N GLU A 110 10.57 -10.24 -4.52
CA GLU A 110 10.99 -9.68 -3.22
C GLU A 110 11.73 -8.33 -3.36
N THR A 111 11.91 -7.85 -4.60
CA THR A 111 12.57 -6.58 -4.89
C THR A 111 11.56 -5.44 -4.99
N CYS A 112 11.93 -4.27 -4.47
CA CYS A 112 11.18 -3.02 -4.62
C CYS A 112 12.03 -1.94 -5.31
N ALA A 113 11.35 -0.95 -5.92
CA ALA A 113 12.01 0.27 -6.42
C ALA A 113 12.34 1.26 -5.29
N ILE A 114 11.70 1.07 -4.14
CA ILE A 114 11.77 1.89 -2.93
C ILE A 114 11.62 0.97 -1.72
N TYR A 115 12.45 1.14 -0.70
CA TYR A 115 12.35 0.37 0.53
C TYR A 115 11.69 1.21 1.62
N CYS A 116 10.36 1.09 1.72
CA CYS A 116 9.56 1.83 2.69
C CYS A 116 10.01 1.53 4.12
N ARG A 117 10.30 2.55 4.94
CA ARG A 117 10.65 2.36 6.35
C ARG A 117 9.48 1.87 7.21
N HIS A 118 8.25 1.96 6.70
CA HIS A 118 7.03 1.42 7.31
C HIS A 118 6.53 0.12 6.65
N CYS A 119 7.41 -0.62 5.96
CA CYS A 119 7.01 -1.85 5.26
C CYS A 119 6.56 -2.93 6.25
N PHE A 120 5.32 -3.45 6.12
CA PHE A 120 4.89 -4.57 6.96
C PHE A 120 5.57 -5.91 6.59
N ARG A 121 6.17 -5.99 5.38
CA ARG A 121 7.01 -7.12 4.92
C ARG A 121 8.50 -6.89 5.21
N LYS A 122 8.84 -6.07 6.21
CA LYS A 122 10.22 -5.67 6.53
C LYS A 122 11.14 -6.89 6.70
N GLU A 123 10.69 -7.90 7.44
CA GLU A 123 11.41 -9.17 7.68
C GLU A 123 11.80 -9.93 6.39
N LEU A 124 11.01 -9.80 5.31
CA LEU A 124 11.25 -10.46 4.02
C LEU A 124 12.00 -9.56 3.02
N VAL A 125 11.59 -8.30 2.91
CA VAL A 125 12.00 -7.41 1.79
C VAL A 125 13.12 -6.45 2.17
N VAL A 126 13.18 -6.04 3.43
CA VAL A 126 14.03 -4.93 3.89
C VAL A 126 15.20 -5.47 4.72
N ASP A 127 14.92 -6.28 5.73
CA ASP A 127 15.94 -6.84 6.62
C ASP A 127 16.39 -8.24 6.13
N GLN A 128 15.54 -8.94 5.35
CA GLN A 128 15.83 -10.26 4.75
C GLN A 128 16.11 -11.38 5.76
N ASP A 129 15.67 -11.22 7.01
CA ASP A 129 15.73 -12.23 8.06
C ASP A 129 14.87 -13.47 7.75
N LEU A 130 13.79 -13.29 6.98
CA LEU A 130 12.92 -14.36 6.51
C LEU A 130 13.22 -14.70 5.04
N GLN A 131 13.54 -15.96 4.78
CA GLN A 131 13.79 -16.48 3.43
C GLN A 131 12.65 -17.39 3.01
N LEU A 132 12.01 -17.10 1.88
CA LEU A 132 10.84 -17.81 1.38
C LEU A 132 11.06 -18.20 -0.08
N ARG A 133 10.57 -19.38 -0.50
CA ARG A 133 10.69 -19.81 -1.89
C ARG A 133 9.53 -19.29 -2.73
N MET A 134 9.73 -18.15 -3.39
CA MET A 134 8.72 -17.54 -4.28
C MET A 134 8.64 -18.22 -5.65
N ASP A 135 8.32 -19.52 -5.67
CA ASP A 135 8.11 -20.27 -6.90
C ASP A 135 6.74 -19.93 -7.49
N VAL A 136 6.77 -19.33 -8.69
CA VAL A 136 5.58 -18.90 -9.43
C VAL A 136 4.86 -20.09 -10.06
N ASP A 137 5.59 -21.11 -10.51
CA ASP A 137 4.98 -22.29 -11.13
C ASP A 137 4.23 -23.12 -10.09
N GLU A 138 4.84 -23.28 -8.91
CA GLU A 138 4.20 -23.95 -7.77
C GLU A 138 2.94 -23.21 -7.30
N GLY A 139 3.01 -21.88 -7.21
CA GLY A 139 1.86 -21.05 -6.83
C GLY A 139 0.71 -21.13 -7.82
N LEU A 140 1.00 -21.14 -9.13
CA LEU A 140 -0.02 -21.29 -10.18
C LEU A 140 -0.66 -22.67 -10.17
N ALA A 141 0.13 -23.73 -9.99
CA ALA A 141 -0.38 -25.09 -9.85
C ALA A 141 -1.32 -25.20 -8.65
N TRP A 142 -0.89 -24.65 -7.50
CA TRP A 142 -1.70 -24.65 -6.29
C TRP A 142 -3.02 -23.88 -6.48
N ILE A 143 -3.02 -22.68 -7.08
CA ILE A 143 -4.26 -21.92 -7.35
C ILE A 143 -5.20 -22.72 -8.27
N ALA A 144 -4.67 -23.42 -9.27
CA ALA A 144 -5.47 -24.23 -10.19
C ALA A 144 -6.15 -25.43 -9.50
N GLU A 145 -5.57 -25.95 -8.42
CA GLU A 145 -6.12 -27.06 -7.63
C GLU A 145 -7.19 -26.62 -6.60
N HIS A 146 -7.36 -25.31 -6.37
CA HIS A 146 -8.25 -24.75 -5.34
C HIS A 146 -9.41 -23.95 -5.99
N PRO A 147 -10.50 -24.63 -6.40
CA PRO A 147 -11.58 -24.05 -7.20
C PRO A 147 -12.38 -22.94 -6.51
N GLU A 148 -12.24 -22.80 -5.19
CA GLU A 148 -12.87 -21.73 -4.44
C GLU A 148 -12.21 -20.35 -4.64
N ILE A 149 -11.00 -20.30 -5.21
CA ILE A 149 -10.22 -19.07 -5.37
C ILE A 149 -10.65 -18.31 -6.62
N ARG A 150 -11.37 -17.20 -6.44
CA ARG A 150 -11.82 -16.34 -7.54
C ARG A 150 -11.03 -15.05 -7.72
N ASP A 151 -10.30 -14.59 -6.71
CA ASP A 151 -9.52 -13.35 -6.71
C ASP A 151 -8.06 -13.59 -6.34
N VAL A 152 -7.15 -13.28 -7.26
CA VAL A 152 -5.70 -13.45 -7.08
C VAL A 152 -5.01 -12.08 -7.05
N LEU A 153 -4.40 -11.75 -5.90
CA LEU A 153 -3.58 -10.55 -5.74
C LEU A 153 -2.10 -10.87 -6.01
N ILE A 154 -1.58 -10.49 -7.16
CA ILE A 154 -0.14 -10.49 -7.46
C ILE A 154 0.52 -9.38 -6.63
N THR A 155 1.48 -9.76 -5.80
CA THR A 155 2.14 -8.89 -4.82
C THR A 155 3.59 -9.31 -4.59
N GLY A 156 4.27 -8.66 -3.64
CA GLY A 156 5.52 -9.10 -3.05
C GLY A 156 6.27 -7.90 -2.52
N GLY A 157 7.48 -7.70 -3.04
CA GLY A 157 8.11 -6.38 -3.10
C GLY A 157 7.29 -5.45 -3.99
N ASP A 158 7.63 -5.34 -5.28
CA ASP A 158 6.78 -4.68 -6.26
C ASP A 158 6.69 -5.46 -7.59
N PRO A 159 5.53 -6.08 -7.89
CA PRO A 159 5.35 -6.95 -9.06
C PRO A 159 5.45 -6.22 -10.40
N LEU A 160 5.26 -4.89 -10.44
CA LEU A 160 5.44 -4.14 -11.69
C LEU A 160 6.92 -3.98 -12.06
N LEU A 161 7.87 -4.41 -11.22
CA LEU A 161 9.29 -4.53 -11.61
C LEU A 161 9.61 -5.77 -12.45
N LEU A 162 8.70 -6.74 -12.55
CA LEU A 162 8.84 -7.83 -13.51
C LEU A 162 8.94 -7.25 -14.93
N SER A 163 9.68 -7.95 -15.80
CA SER A 163 9.67 -7.62 -17.23
C SER A 163 8.27 -7.78 -17.80
N ASP A 164 7.97 -7.01 -18.85
CA ASP A 164 6.65 -7.05 -19.52
C ASP A 164 6.27 -8.49 -19.92
N ASP A 165 7.21 -9.26 -20.48
CA ASP A 165 7.00 -10.66 -20.86
C ASP A 165 6.65 -11.57 -19.67
N LYS A 166 7.33 -11.39 -18.53
CA LYS A 166 7.06 -12.20 -17.32
C LYS A 166 5.69 -11.88 -16.75
N LEU A 167 5.34 -10.60 -16.71
CA LEU A 167 4.04 -10.17 -16.20
C LEU A 167 2.90 -10.60 -17.11
N ALA A 168 3.07 -10.46 -18.43
CA ALA A 168 2.11 -10.93 -19.43
C ALA A 168 1.90 -12.46 -19.34
N SER A 169 2.99 -13.23 -19.24
CA SER A 169 2.93 -14.69 -19.07
C SER A 169 2.18 -15.10 -17.79
N LEU A 170 2.52 -14.48 -16.66
CA LEU A 170 1.84 -14.73 -15.37
C LEU A 170 0.34 -14.43 -15.45
N ILE A 171 -0.03 -13.26 -15.98
CA ILE A 171 -1.44 -12.87 -16.12
C ILE A 171 -2.17 -13.83 -17.07
N SER A 172 -1.57 -14.17 -18.21
CA SER A 172 -2.17 -15.13 -19.16
C SER A 172 -2.47 -16.46 -18.49
N ARG A 173 -1.51 -17.02 -17.74
CA ARG A 173 -1.68 -18.30 -17.05
C ARG A 173 -2.74 -18.24 -15.95
N LEU A 174 -2.88 -17.13 -15.23
CA LEU A 174 -3.97 -16.93 -14.28
C LEU A 174 -5.33 -16.89 -14.98
N ARG A 175 -5.42 -16.30 -16.18
CA ARG A 175 -6.66 -16.27 -16.98
C ARG A 175 -7.07 -17.63 -17.54
N GLU A 176 -6.12 -18.55 -17.70
CA GLU A 176 -6.39 -19.92 -18.14
C GLU A 176 -7.06 -20.77 -17.04
N ILE A 177 -7.02 -20.32 -15.78
CA ILE A 177 -7.64 -21.02 -14.64
C ILE A 177 -9.15 -20.69 -14.60
N PRO A 178 -10.05 -21.67 -14.84
CA PRO A 178 -11.47 -21.38 -15.10
C PRO A 178 -12.24 -20.68 -13.98
N HIS A 179 -11.83 -20.88 -12.72
CA HIS A 179 -12.48 -20.30 -11.54
C HIS A 179 -11.91 -18.93 -11.13
N VAL A 180 -10.83 -18.45 -11.77
CA VAL A 180 -10.27 -17.12 -11.49
C VAL A 180 -11.10 -16.07 -12.21
N GLU A 181 -11.74 -15.20 -11.45
CA GLU A 181 -12.65 -14.18 -11.97
C GLU A 181 -12.01 -12.78 -12.01
N MET A 182 -10.97 -12.53 -11.21
CA MET A 182 -10.27 -11.25 -11.22
C MET A 182 -8.82 -11.39 -10.76
N ILE A 183 -7.98 -10.50 -11.30
CA ILE A 183 -6.57 -10.36 -10.92
C ILE A 183 -6.36 -8.96 -10.35
N ARG A 184 -5.65 -8.87 -9.24
CA ARG A 184 -5.24 -7.60 -8.64
C ARG A 184 -3.72 -7.52 -8.59
N ILE A 185 -3.17 -6.34 -8.76
CA ILE A 185 -1.74 -6.08 -8.62
C ILE A 185 -1.57 -5.02 -7.53
N GLY A 186 -0.82 -5.36 -6.48
CA GLY A 186 -0.39 -4.41 -5.46
C GLY A 186 0.96 -3.83 -5.87
N SER A 187 1.02 -2.55 -6.25
CA SER A 187 2.26 -1.92 -6.71
C SER A 187 2.31 -0.46 -6.36
N ARG A 188 3.45 -0.01 -5.82
CA ARG A 188 3.69 1.40 -5.49
C ARG A 188 4.26 2.17 -6.69
N LEU A 189 4.72 1.50 -7.75
CA LEU A 189 5.39 2.14 -8.89
C LEU A 189 4.62 3.28 -9.56
N PRO A 190 3.27 3.28 -9.68
CA PRO A 190 2.56 4.44 -10.24
C PRO A 190 2.85 5.76 -9.48
N ILE A 191 3.27 5.66 -8.22
CA ILE A 191 3.60 6.78 -7.36
C ILE A 191 5.11 7.02 -7.30
N VAL A 192 5.92 5.97 -7.13
CA VAL A 192 7.37 6.09 -6.83
C VAL A 192 8.29 5.91 -8.04
N LEU A 193 7.76 5.38 -9.13
CA LEU A 193 8.45 5.15 -10.40
C LEU A 193 7.44 5.25 -11.57
N PRO A 194 6.74 6.39 -11.73
CA PRO A 194 5.68 6.53 -12.74
C PRO A 194 6.14 6.24 -14.16
N GLN A 195 7.45 6.37 -14.43
CA GLN A 195 8.09 6.01 -15.69
C GLN A 195 7.92 4.53 -16.08
N ARG A 196 7.59 3.65 -15.13
CA ARG A 196 7.38 2.22 -15.41
C ARG A 196 6.09 1.97 -16.19
N ILE A 197 5.17 2.93 -16.22
CA ILE A 197 3.94 2.85 -17.02
C ILE A 197 4.26 3.15 -18.49
N THR A 198 4.87 2.16 -19.14
CA THR A 198 5.28 2.20 -20.55
C THR A 198 4.22 1.55 -21.44
N GLU A 199 4.36 1.68 -22.76
CA GLU A 199 3.47 0.97 -23.69
C GLU A 199 3.57 -0.55 -23.58
N GLY A 200 4.78 -1.08 -23.37
CA GLY A 200 4.98 -2.50 -23.14
C GLY A 200 4.23 -2.99 -21.90
N LEU A 201 4.27 -2.22 -20.81
CA LEU A 201 3.50 -2.56 -19.60
C LEU A 201 2.00 -2.55 -19.87
N LYS A 202 1.50 -1.49 -20.52
CA LYS A 202 0.08 -1.36 -20.83
C LYS A 202 -0.42 -2.50 -21.71
N GLN A 203 0.40 -2.99 -22.65
CA GLN A 203 0.10 -4.17 -23.45
C GLN A 203 0.09 -5.46 -22.61
N ALA A 204 0.99 -5.58 -21.63
CA ALA A 204 1.08 -6.76 -20.77
C ALA A 204 -0.12 -6.91 -19.82
N ILE A 205 -0.66 -5.80 -19.28
CA ILE A 205 -1.68 -5.85 -18.22
C ILE A 205 -3.07 -5.37 -18.66
N GLY A 206 -3.13 -4.48 -19.66
CA GLY A 206 -4.34 -3.78 -20.07
C GLY A 206 -5.14 -4.49 -21.16
N GLY A 207 -6.12 -3.76 -21.71
CA GLY A 207 -7.04 -4.26 -22.73
C GLY A 207 -8.32 -4.85 -22.15
N PHE A 208 -9.26 -5.21 -23.03
CA PHE A 208 -10.50 -5.87 -22.62
C PHE A 208 -10.27 -7.38 -22.48
N HIS A 209 -10.50 -7.90 -21.27
CA HIS A 209 -10.38 -9.31 -20.93
C HIS A 209 -11.54 -9.72 -20.02
N GLU A 210 -11.98 -10.97 -20.10
CA GLU A 210 -13.05 -11.50 -19.23
C GLU A 210 -12.65 -11.50 -17.75
N VAL A 211 -11.39 -11.81 -17.48
CA VAL A 211 -10.76 -11.71 -16.16
C VAL A 211 -9.98 -10.38 -16.09
N PRO A 212 -10.55 -9.33 -15.47
CA PRO A 212 -9.96 -7.99 -15.44
C PRO A 212 -8.78 -7.90 -14.49
N VAL A 213 -7.89 -6.95 -14.79
CA VAL A 213 -6.77 -6.57 -13.91
C VAL A 213 -7.10 -5.26 -13.20
N TRP A 214 -6.88 -5.22 -11.89
CA TRP A 214 -7.00 -4.03 -11.05
C TRP A 214 -5.66 -3.69 -10.42
N ILE A 215 -5.34 -2.41 -10.27
CA ILE A 215 -4.16 -1.98 -9.53
C ILE A 215 -4.58 -1.29 -8.24
N ASN A 216 -3.96 -1.67 -7.14
CA ASN A 216 -3.94 -0.85 -5.94
C ASN A 216 -2.52 -0.34 -5.70
N THR A 217 -2.40 0.99 -5.61
CA THR A 217 -1.15 1.68 -5.29
C THR A 217 -1.11 2.13 -3.83
N GLN A 218 0.01 2.69 -3.41
CA GLN A 218 0.22 3.24 -2.08
C GLN A 218 0.82 4.65 -2.17
N CYS A 219 -0.03 5.64 -1.93
CA CYS A 219 0.30 7.04 -1.78
C CYS A 219 -0.04 7.48 -0.36
N ASN A 220 0.93 7.99 0.38
CA ASN A 220 0.76 8.33 1.81
C ASN A 220 0.73 9.84 2.05
N HIS A 221 1.29 10.66 1.17
CA HIS A 221 1.35 12.12 1.36
C HIS A 221 0.97 12.89 0.09
N PRO A 222 0.31 14.07 0.17
CA PRO A 222 0.00 14.93 -0.98
C PRO A 222 1.20 15.31 -1.87
N LYS A 223 2.43 15.35 -1.30
CA LYS A 223 3.68 15.63 -2.05
C LYS A 223 4.03 14.51 -3.04
N GLU A 224 3.54 13.30 -2.83
CA GLU A 224 3.78 12.17 -3.75
C GLU A 224 2.99 12.31 -5.06
N ILE A 225 1.96 13.16 -5.10
CA ILE A 225 1.10 13.36 -6.27
C ILE A 225 1.64 14.49 -7.14
N THR A 226 2.37 14.10 -8.18
CA THR A 226 3.00 14.99 -9.17
C THR A 226 2.31 14.90 -10.54
N SER A 227 2.69 15.75 -11.50
CA SER A 227 2.26 15.63 -12.90
C SER A 227 2.64 14.28 -13.51
N LYS A 228 3.83 13.73 -13.20
CA LYS A 228 4.25 12.41 -13.68
C LYS A 228 3.38 11.29 -13.11
N THR A 229 2.99 11.36 -11.83
CA THR A 229 2.03 10.39 -11.27
C THR A 229 0.65 10.51 -11.91
N ALA A 230 0.20 11.73 -12.19
CA ALA A 230 -1.10 11.97 -12.83
C ALA A 230 -1.15 11.38 -14.24
N GLU A 231 -0.06 11.55 -15.01
CA GLU A 231 0.11 10.96 -16.34
C GLU A 231 0.14 9.43 -16.27
N ALA A 232 0.97 8.86 -15.39
CA ALA A 232 1.05 7.41 -15.21
C ALA A 232 -0.31 6.78 -14.85
N VAL A 233 -1.09 7.41 -13.98
CA VAL A 233 -2.44 6.93 -13.63
C VAL A 233 -3.40 7.08 -14.80
N TYR A 234 -3.32 8.19 -15.55
CA TYR A 234 -4.12 8.38 -16.77
C TYR A 234 -3.85 7.26 -17.79
N GLU A 235 -2.59 6.92 -18.01
CA GLU A 235 -2.16 5.86 -18.91
C GLU A 235 -2.63 4.46 -18.46
N LEU A 236 -2.66 4.19 -17.16
CA LEU A 236 -3.28 2.96 -16.64
C LEU A 236 -4.78 2.91 -16.93
N MET A 237 -5.50 4.00 -16.67
CA MET A 237 -6.94 4.03 -16.95
C MET A 237 -7.26 3.97 -18.44
N SER A 238 -6.41 4.55 -19.29
CA SER A 238 -6.62 4.56 -20.75
C SER A 238 -6.54 3.15 -21.36
N CYS A 239 -5.83 2.22 -20.71
CA CYS A 239 -5.81 0.81 -21.08
C CYS A 239 -6.77 -0.08 -20.28
N GLY A 240 -7.71 0.51 -19.53
CA GLY A 240 -8.78 -0.21 -18.83
C GLY A 240 -8.45 -0.63 -17.40
N ILE A 241 -7.35 -0.16 -16.82
CA ILE A 241 -6.94 -0.50 -15.45
C ILE A 241 -7.51 0.53 -14.47
N ASN A 242 -8.33 0.05 -13.54
CA ASN A 242 -8.79 0.84 -12.41
C ASN A 242 -7.71 0.92 -11.34
N VAL A 243 -7.51 2.13 -10.78
CA VAL A 243 -6.47 2.40 -9.78
C VAL A 243 -7.10 2.79 -8.44
N GLY A 244 -6.88 1.95 -7.44
CA GLY A 244 -7.20 2.24 -6.03
C GLY A 244 -5.97 2.70 -5.24
N ASN A 245 -6.18 3.40 -4.13
CA ASN A 245 -5.14 3.73 -3.15
C ASN A 245 -5.32 2.97 -1.85
N GLN A 246 -4.23 2.38 -1.39
CA GLN A 246 -4.05 1.77 -0.08
C GLN A 246 -3.02 2.59 0.69
N ALA A 247 -3.47 3.67 1.34
CA ALA A 247 -2.60 4.46 2.21
C ALA A 247 -2.32 3.70 3.51
N VAL A 248 -1.19 4.01 4.15
CA VAL A 248 -0.89 3.63 5.53
C VAL A 248 -0.97 4.90 6.38
N LEU A 249 -1.63 4.83 7.53
CA LEU A 249 -1.66 5.90 8.50
C LEU A 249 -0.32 5.96 9.24
N LEU A 250 0.44 7.03 9.02
CA LEU A 250 1.82 7.18 9.47
C LEU A 250 1.96 8.47 10.28
N LYS A 251 2.43 8.32 11.53
CA LYS A 251 2.64 9.41 12.48
C LYS A 251 3.64 10.43 11.95
N GLY A 252 3.24 11.71 11.94
CA GLY A 252 4.00 12.83 11.41
C GLY A 252 4.15 12.85 9.89
N ILE A 253 3.35 12.04 9.18
CA ILE A 253 3.30 12.04 7.71
C ILE A 253 1.90 12.39 7.25
N ASN A 254 0.87 11.66 7.71
CA ASN A 254 -0.51 11.89 7.26
C ASN A 254 -1.54 11.74 8.38
N ASP A 255 -1.12 11.92 9.63
CA ASP A 255 -1.96 11.77 10.82
C ASP A 255 -2.59 13.09 11.30
N ASP A 256 -2.59 14.14 10.48
CA ASP A 256 -3.31 15.40 10.72
C ASP A 256 -4.46 15.62 9.73
N VAL A 257 -5.40 16.48 10.12
CA VAL A 257 -6.66 16.70 9.38
C VAL A 257 -6.42 17.37 8.03
N GLU A 258 -5.54 18.37 7.96
CA GLU A 258 -5.28 19.11 6.72
C GLU A 258 -4.62 18.20 5.67
N THR A 259 -3.53 17.54 6.03
CA THR A 259 -2.75 16.66 5.14
C THR A 259 -3.60 15.47 4.69
N PHE A 260 -4.33 14.84 5.61
CA PHE A 260 -5.18 13.69 5.28
C PHE A 260 -6.30 14.10 4.33
N ARG A 261 -6.95 15.25 4.53
CA ARG A 261 -7.96 15.76 3.59
C ARG A 261 -7.35 16.06 2.23
N GLU A 262 -6.22 16.75 2.19
CA GLU A 262 -5.55 17.13 0.94
C GLU A 262 -5.14 15.89 0.13
N LEU A 263 -4.62 14.85 0.80
CA LEU A 263 -4.23 13.60 0.15
C LEU A 263 -5.42 12.99 -0.59
N HIS A 264 -6.53 12.80 0.11
CA HIS A 264 -7.69 12.13 -0.44
C HIS A 264 -8.36 12.95 -1.55
N GLN A 265 -8.33 14.28 -1.47
CA GLN A 265 -8.80 15.15 -2.55
C GLN A 265 -7.88 15.09 -3.79
N LYS A 266 -6.56 15.11 -3.60
CA LYS A 266 -5.60 15.00 -4.70
C LYS A 266 -5.65 13.63 -5.38
N LEU A 267 -5.82 12.54 -4.63
CA LEU A 267 -6.02 11.21 -5.20
C LEU A 267 -7.18 11.20 -6.21
N LEU A 268 -8.33 11.76 -5.82
CA LEU A 268 -9.48 11.87 -6.72
C LEU A 268 -9.22 12.77 -7.93
N ARG A 269 -8.46 13.86 -7.75
CA ARG A 269 -8.10 14.77 -8.86
C ARG A 269 -7.36 14.04 -9.98
N ILE A 270 -6.55 13.04 -9.64
CA ILE A 270 -5.84 12.18 -10.60
C ILE A 270 -6.55 10.84 -10.83
N ARG A 271 -7.80 10.72 -10.40
CA ARG A 271 -8.69 9.55 -10.55
C ARG A 271 -8.20 8.27 -9.88
N ILE A 272 -7.38 8.38 -8.85
CA ILE A 272 -7.15 7.27 -7.92
C ILE A 272 -8.31 7.21 -6.93
N ARG A 273 -8.93 6.04 -6.79
CA ARG A 273 -9.99 5.80 -5.81
C ARG A 273 -9.39 5.51 -4.42
N PRO A 274 -9.65 6.31 -3.37
CA PRO A 274 -9.28 5.89 -2.01
C PRO A 274 -9.99 4.58 -1.66
N TYR A 275 -9.23 3.53 -1.38
CA TYR A 275 -9.76 2.21 -1.07
C TYR A 275 -9.60 1.90 0.41
N TYR A 276 -8.36 1.83 0.88
CA TYR A 276 -8.04 1.60 2.28
C TYR A 276 -7.14 2.69 2.83
N VAL A 277 -7.33 2.97 4.11
CA VAL A 277 -6.29 3.48 5.00
C VAL A 277 -6.00 2.35 5.98
N PHE A 278 -4.79 1.81 5.92
CA PHE A 278 -4.33 0.80 6.86
C PHE A 278 -3.83 1.47 8.13
N TYR A 279 -4.16 0.90 9.28
CA TYR A 279 -3.35 1.10 10.46
C TYR A 279 -1.90 0.69 10.16
N CYS A 280 -0.91 1.45 10.64
CA CYS A 280 0.49 1.05 10.52
C CYS A 280 0.69 -0.25 11.30
N GLU A 281 0.89 -1.34 10.56
CA GLU A 281 0.95 -2.69 11.09
C GLU A 281 2.09 -2.81 12.14
N PRO A 282 1.93 -3.65 13.19
CA PRO A 282 2.94 -3.79 14.24
C PRO A 282 4.09 -4.70 13.81
N ALA A 283 4.70 -4.44 12.65
CA ALA A 283 5.94 -5.10 12.26
C ALA A 283 7.10 -4.61 13.16
N PRO A 284 8.17 -5.40 13.35
CA PRO A 284 9.29 -4.99 14.20
C PRO A 284 9.96 -3.68 13.72
N GLY A 285 10.30 -2.80 14.66
CA GLY A 285 11.10 -1.60 14.39
C GLY A 285 10.36 -0.42 13.74
N ILE A 286 9.04 -0.52 13.49
CA ILE A 286 8.28 0.57 12.85
C ILE A 286 7.36 1.33 13.81
N ASP A 287 7.57 1.14 15.11
CA ASP A 287 6.75 1.69 16.19
C ASP A 287 6.60 3.22 16.15
N HIS A 288 7.67 3.90 15.76
CA HIS A 288 7.74 5.35 15.65
C HIS A 288 6.82 5.92 14.55
N PHE A 289 6.33 5.10 13.61
CA PHE A 289 5.30 5.49 12.63
C PHE A 289 3.87 5.24 13.11
N ARG A 290 3.67 4.48 14.19
CA ARG A 290 2.31 4.11 14.61
C ARG A 290 1.62 5.24 15.35
N THR A 291 0.30 5.29 15.18
CA THR A 291 -0.62 6.17 15.92
C THR A 291 -1.42 5.33 16.93
N PRO A 292 -2.21 5.96 17.82
CA PRO A 292 -3.32 5.26 18.46
C PRO A 292 -4.24 4.61 17.41
N VAL A 293 -4.84 3.48 17.77
CA VAL A 293 -5.64 2.66 16.84
C VAL A 293 -6.86 3.42 16.31
N GLU A 294 -7.47 4.28 17.12
CA GLU A 294 -8.68 5.04 16.78
C GLU A 294 -8.40 6.19 15.80
N LYS A 295 -7.14 6.61 15.68
CA LYS A 295 -6.75 7.82 14.94
C LYS A 295 -7.23 7.84 13.50
N GLY A 296 -7.20 6.70 12.81
CA GLY A 296 -7.70 6.60 11.43
C GLY A 296 -9.21 6.85 11.32
N ALA A 297 -10.00 6.35 12.28
CA ALA A 297 -11.44 6.59 12.32
C ALA A 297 -11.76 8.06 12.64
N GLU A 298 -10.99 8.67 13.54
CA GLU A 298 -11.09 10.11 13.84
C GLU A 298 -10.78 10.95 12.61
N LEU A 299 -9.72 10.65 11.85
CA LEU A 299 -9.38 11.36 10.63
C LEU A 299 -10.45 11.19 9.54
N ILE A 300 -11.03 10.00 9.36
CA ILE A 300 -12.16 9.83 8.44
C ILE A 300 -13.34 10.71 8.86
N ARG A 301 -13.67 10.75 10.16
CA ARG A 301 -14.75 11.57 10.71
C ARG A 301 -14.50 13.07 10.49
N ASP A 302 -13.31 13.56 10.86
CA ASP A 302 -13.00 14.98 11.00
C ASP A 302 -12.42 15.62 9.72
N ALA A 303 -11.72 14.83 8.91
CA ALA A 303 -11.09 15.32 7.68
C ALA A 303 -11.96 15.09 6.44
N LEU A 304 -12.72 13.98 6.39
CA LEU A 304 -13.37 13.56 5.14
C LEU A 304 -14.90 13.59 5.21
N ARG A 305 -15.50 12.93 6.20
CA ARG A 305 -16.94 12.61 6.19
C ARG A 305 -17.81 13.86 6.40
N GLY A 306 -18.46 14.29 5.33
CA GLY A 306 -19.25 15.53 5.30
C GLY A 306 -18.42 16.80 5.07
N HIS A 307 -17.09 16.71 5.19
CA HIS A 307 -16.15 17.81 4.93
C HIS A 307 -15.69 17.87 3.47
N THR A 308 -15.81 16.75 2.73
CA THR A 308 -15.58 16.70 1.30
C THR A 308 -16.48 15.63 0.64
N THR A 309 -16.25 15.36 -0.66
CA THR A 309 -17.02 14.36 -1.40
C THR A 309 -16.95 12.98 -0.73
N GLY A 310 -18.08 12.26 -0.71
CA GLY A 310 -18.13 10.87 -0.25
C GLY A 310 -17.21 9.95 -1.06
N LEU A 311 -16.84 10.35 -2.28
CA LEU A 311 -15.85 9.63 -3.06
C LEU A 311 -14.46 9.59 -2.40
N ALA A 312 -14.14 10.53 -1.50
CA ALA A 312 -12.84 10.61 -0.88
C ALA A 312 -12.70 9.66 0.32
N GLN A 313 -13.78 9.04 0.79
CA GLN A 313 -13.79 8.24 2.01
C GLN A 313 -13.26 6.82 1.76
N PRO A 314 -12.08 6.45 2.28
CA PRO A 314 -11.60 5.07 2.29
C PRO A 314 -12.28 4.29 3.42
N MET A 315 -12.03 2.99 3.46
CA MET A 315 -12.28 2.19 4.66
C MET A 315 -11.02 2.21 5.54
N TYR A 316 -11.13 2.59 6.82
CA TYR A 316 -10.05 2.42 7.77
C TYR A 316 -10.04 0.99 8.29
N VAL A 317 -8.91 0.29 8.16
CA VAL A 317 -8.82 -1.15 8.46
C VAL A 317 -7.57 -1.49 9.24
N LEU A 318 -7.73 -2.42 10.19
CA LEU A 318 -6.64 -3.13 10.83
C LEU A 318 -6.49 -4.48 10.13
N ALA A 319 -5.32 -4.72 9.58
CA ALA A 319 -5.04 -5.95 8.87
C ALA A 319 -4.44 -6.96 9.87
N THR A 320 -5.15 -8.07 10.11
CA THR A 320 -4.78 -9.12 11.08
C THR A 320 -4.69 -10.48 10.40
N ASN A 321 -4.27 -11.52 11.11
CA ASN A 321 -4.26 -12.91 10.64
C ASN A 321 -5.65 -13.44 10.26
N ILE A 322 -6.72 -12.94 10.89
CA ILE A 322 -8.12 -13.29 10.59
C ILE A 322 -8.78 -12.38 9.55
N GLY A 323 -7.99 -11.58 8.84
CA GLY A 323 -8.45 -10.69 7.77
C GLY A 323 -8.38 -9.21 8.14
N LYS A 324 -9.10 -8.38 7.40
CA LYS A 324 -9.14 -6.92 7.57
C LYS A 324 -10.36 -6.57 8.39
N ILE A 325 -10.13 -5.97 9.55
CA ILE A 325 -11.18 -5.55 10.47
C ILE A 325 -11.41 -4.05 10.25
N PRO A 326 -12.57 -3.62 9.71
CA PRO A 326 -12.91 -2.22 9.62
C PRO A 326 -13.14 -1.65 11.03
N LEU A 327 -12.54 -0.50 11.32
CA LEU A 327 -12.73 0.18 12.60
C LEU A 327 -13.36 1.55 12.38
N MET A 328 -14.67 1.64 12.61
CA MET A 328 -15.43 2.88 12.48
C MET A 328 -16.47 2.94 13.61
N PRO A 329 -16.18 3.63 14.73
CA PRO A 329 -17.15 3.84 15.79
C PRO A 329 -18.38 4.62 15.31
N ASP A 330 -19.52 4.40 15.96
CA ASP A 330 -20.81 5.03 15.62
C ASP A 330 -20.91 6.48 16.12
N TYR A 331 -19.99 7.34 15.69
CA TYR A 331 -19.93 8.76 16.09
C TYR A 331 -21.20 9.57 15.76
N TYR A 332 -22.06 9.05 14.88
CA TYR A 332 -23.24 9.74 14.38
C TYR A 332 -24.54 9.23 15.02
N ILE A 333 -24.50 8.16 15.81
CA ILE A 333 -25.64 7.68 16.61
C ILE A 333 -25.47 8.17 18.04
N LEU A 334 -26.37 9.05 18.49
CA LEU A 334 -26.33 9.57 19.86
C LEU A 334 -27.20 8.74 20.82
N ASP A 335 -28.31 8.23 20.34
CA ASP A 335 -29.27 7.42 21.09
C ASP A 335 -30.14 6.60 20.12
N ASN A 336 -30.72 5.50 20.58
CA ASN A 336 -31.71 4.73 19.83
C ASN A 336 -32.73 4.05 20.76
N ASN A 337 -33.94 3.87 20.25
CA ASN A 337 -34.97 3.08 20.91
C ASN A 337 -35.88 2.41 19.87
N ALA A 338 -36.93 1.71 20.33
CA ALA A 338 -37.86 0.99 19.46
C ALA A 338 -38.66 1.88 18.48
N ARG A 339 -38.67 3.21 18.66
CA ARG A 339 -39.44 4.15 17.84
C ARG A 339 -38.57 5.04 16.97
N GLU A 340 -37.35 5.39 17.39
CA GLU A 340 -36.50 6.32 16.67
C GLU A 340 -35.01 6.20 17.00
N TYR A 341 -34.19 6.75 16.10
CA TYR A 341 -32.78 7.06 16.32
C TYR A 341 -32.59 8.57 16.51
N VAL A 342 -31.70 8.95 17.42
CA VAL A 342 -31.17 10.32 17.53
C VAL A 342 -29.80 10.35 16.86
N LEU A 343 -29.70 11.11 15.78
CA LEU A 343 -28.51 11.18 14.94
C LEU A 343 -27.85 12.55 15.03
N ARG A 344 -26.54 12.61 14.81
CA ARG A 344 -25.75 13.83 14.65
C ARG A 344 -25.10 13.83 13.26
N ASN A 345 -24.95 14.98 12.63
CA ASN A 345 -24.14 15.14 11.42
C ASN A 345 -22.74 15.71 11.72
N HIS A 346 -21.88 15.81 10.70
CA HIS A 346 -20.53 16.38 10.83
C HIS A 346 -20.50 17.83 11.36
N GLN A 347 -21.58 18.61 11.20
CA GLN A 347 -21.71 19.98 11.73
C GLN A 347 -22.17 20.02 13.18
N GLY A 348 -22.46 18.87 13.79
CA GLY A 348 -23.06 18.78 15.12
C GLY A 348 -24.56 19.02 15.19
N LYS A 349 -25.24 19.18 14.05
CA LYS A 349 -26.70 19.28 14.03
C LYS A 349 -27.29 17.90 14.29
N THR A 350 -28.33 17.87 15.11
CA THR A 350 -29.04 16.64 15.45
C THR A 350 -30.34 16.50 14.67
N THR A 351 -30.76 15.26 14.43
CA THR A 351 -32.06 14.94 13.84
C THR A 351 -32.58 13.63 14.42
N ARG A 352 -33.88 13.37 14.25
CA ARG A 352 -34.53 12.12 14.63
C ARG A 352 -35.05 11.41 13.38
N ILE A 353 -34.89 10.10 13.33
CA ILE A 353 -35.41 9.26 12.24
C ILE A 353 -36.21 8.10 12.85
N PRO A 354 -37.44 7.82 12.39
CA PRO A 354 -38.22 6.67 12.87
C PRO A 354 -37.45 5.34 12.72
N ASN A 355 -37.54 4.49 13.73
CA ASN A 355 -37.02 3.12 13.71
C ASN A 355 -38.13 2.14 13.32
N ILE A 356 -37.80 1.12 12.55
CA ILE A 356 -38.69 0.00 12.20
C ILE A 356 -38.16 -1.23 12.94
N PRO A 357 -38.88 -1.76 13.94
CA PRO A 357 -38.51 -3.01 14.59
C PRO A 357 -38.51 -4.17 13.58
N ASP A 358 -37.62 -5.15 13.80
CA ASP A 358 -37.54 -6.39 13.02
C ASP A 358 -38.84 -7.23 13.09
#